data_AF-A0A526XSI1-F1
#
_entry.id   AF-A0A526XSI1-F1
#
_cell.length_a   1.000
_cell.length_b   1.000
_cell.length_c   1.000
_cell.angle_alpha   90.00
_cell.angle_beta   90.00
_cell.angle_gamma   90.00
#
_symmetry.space_group_name_H-M   'P 1'
#
loop_
_entity.id
_entity.type
_entity.pdbx_description
1 polymer ?
#
loop_
_entity_poly.entity_id
_entity_poly.type
_entity_poly.pdbx_seq_one_letter_code
_entity_poly.pdbx_strand_id
1 'polypeptide(L)'
;IIYTAPDFYRDNLRGAFLDYPFWLRAVAQHPSKVYPGRKWVFWQYSGSGLSHGVRGRIDLNVFHGDERAWRNWVGGRQMMAEAE
;
A
#
# COMPACT_ATOMS: atom_id res chain seq x y z
N ILE A 1 6.98 3.16 -7.44
CA ILE A 1 5.99 2.41 -6.62
C ILE A 1 4.91 1.86 -7.55
N ILE A 2 4.43 0.65 -7.32
CA ILE A 2 3.40 0.01 -8.15
C ILE A 2 2.09 -0.03 -7.38
N TYR A 3 1.04 0.61 -7.91
CA TYR A 3 -0.32 0.47 -7.38
C TYR A 3 -1.04 -0.69 -8.05
N THR A 4 -1.81 -1.49 -7.30
CA THR A 4 -2.64 -2.55 -7.88
C THR A 4 -3.87 -2.88 -7.02
N ALA A 5 -4.89 -3.40 -7.69
CA ALA A 5 -6.06 -4.04 -7.09
C ALA A 5 -5.88 -5.57 -6.95
N PRO A 6 -6.72 -6.25 -6.15
CA PRO A 6 -6.55 -7.68 -5.86
C PRO A 6 -6.60 -8.57 -7.09
N ASP A 7 -7.60 -8.39 -7.96
CA ASP A 7 -7.77 -9.24 -9.15
C ASP A 7 -6.61 -9.07 -10.13
N PHE A 8 -6.21 -7.82 -10.42
CA PHE A 8 -5.09 -7.59 -11.33
C PHE A 8 -3.77 -8.15 -10.79
N TYR A 9 -3.51 -8.00 -9.48
CA TYR A 9 -2.33 -8.58 -8.87
C TYR A 9 -2.32 -10.10 -8.95
N ARG A 10 -3.46 -10.73 -8.62
CA ARG A 10 -3.63 -12.18 -8.70
C ARG A 10 -3.31 -12.66 -10.12
N ASP A 11 -3.87 -11.99 -11.11
CA ASP A 11 -3.83 -12.49 -12.48
C ASP A 11 -2.50 -12.18 -13.18
N ASN A 12 -1.78 -11.13 -12.78
CA ASN A 12 -0.63 -10.61 -13.55
C ASN A 12 0.66 -10.39 -12.76
N LEU A 13 0.60 -10.16 -11.44
CA LEU A 13 1.75 -9.65 -10.68
C LEU A 13 2.26 -10.59 -9.58
N ARG A 14 1.66 -11.77 -9.40
CA ARG A 14 2.20 -12.79 -8.49
C ARG A 14 3.61 -13.20 -8.93
N GLY A 15 4.56 -13.14 -8.00
CA GLY A 15 5.97 -13.41 -8.28
C GLY A 15 6.72 -12.35 -9.10
N ALA A 16 6.02 -11.34 -9.64
CA ALA A 16 6.64 -10.27 -10.40
C ALA A 16 7.08 -9.10 -9.51
N PHE A 17 8.04 -8.31 -10.01
CA PHE A 17 8.50 -7.05 -9.42
C PHE A 17 8.83 -7.14 -7.93
N LEU A 18 9.56 -8.19 -7.52
CA LEU A 18 9.87 -8.46 -6.11
C LEU A 18 10.67 -7.33 -5.44
N ASP A 19 11.47 -6.60 -6.22
CA ASP A 19 12.31 -5.50 -5.74
C ASP A 19 11.66 -4.11 -5.88
N TYR A 20 10.37 -4.04 -6.22
CA TYR A 20 9.63 -2.79 -6.32
C TYR A 20 8.68 -2.61 -5.14
N PRO A 21 8.58 -1.39 -4.56
CA PRO A 21 7.59 -1.12 -3.54
C PRO A 21 6.18 -1.15 -4.12
N PHE A 22 5.24 -1.75 -3.40
CA PHE A 22 3.83 -1.80 -3.75
C PHE A 22 2.96 -0.85 -2.91
N TRP A 23 1.96 -0.27 -3.57
CA TRP A 23 0.80 0.38 -2.97
C TRP A 23 -0.43 -0.50 -3.24
N LEU A 24 -0.89 -1.22 -2.22
CA LEU A 24 -1.93 -2.24 -2.39
C LEU A 24 -3.31 -1.66 -2.07
N ARG A 25 -4.29 -1.88 -2.94
CA ARG A 25 -5.71 -1.67 -2.58
C ARG A 25 -6.27 -2.90 -1.90
N ALA A 26 -6.78 -2.75 -0.69
CA ALA A 26 -7.55 -3.79 0.00
C ALA A 26 -8.55 -3.14 0.96
N VAL A 27 -9.81 -3.03 0.56
CA VAL A 27 -10.83 -2.29 1.34
C VAL A 27 -11.66 -3.18 2.27
N ALA A 28 -11.63 -4.51 2.06
CA ALA A 28 -12.42 -5.46 2.83
C ALA A 28 -11.61 -6.17 3.94
N GLN A 29 -10.29 -6.33 3.75
CA GLN A 29 -9.41 -7.05 4.65
C GLN A 29 -8.00 -6.45 4.62
N HIS A 30 -7.18 -6.76 5.63
CA HIS A 30 -5.78 -6.33 5.67
C HIS A 30 -4.98 -6.89 4.48
N PRO A 31 -3.99 -6.15 3.92
CA PRO A 31 -3.21 -6.60 2.77
C PRO A 31 -2.54 -7.96 2.96
N SER A 32 -2.13 -8.34 4.18
CA SER A 32 -1.52 -9.66 4.43
C SER A 32 -2.46 -10.84 4.16
N LYS A 33 -3.78 -10.64 4.17
CA LYS A 33 -4.78 -11.66 3.81
C LYS A 33 -5.06 -11.69 2.31
N VAL A 34 -5.06 -10.52 1.67
CA VAL A 34 -5.37 -10.37 0.24
C VAL A 34 -4.16 -10.65 -0.65
N TYR A 35 -2.96 -10.34 -0.17
CA TYR A 35 -1.68 -10.43 -0.86
C TYR A 35 -0.63 -11.16 0.01
N PRO A 36 -0.83 -12.45 0.32
CA PRO A 36 0.04 -13.18 1.25
C PRO A 36 1.50 -13.15 0.78
N GLY A 37 2.41 -12.81 1.70
CA GLY A 37 3.85 -12.72 1.45
C GLY A 37 4.30 -11.53 0.60
N ARG A 38 3.41 -10.63 0.18
CA ARG A 38 3.80 -9.45 -0.62
C ARG A 38 4.21 -8.29 0.30
N LYS A 39 5.45 -7.82 0.14
CA LYS A 39 5.91 -6.56 0.73
C LYS A 39 5.17 -5.37 0.11
N TRP A 40 4.77 -4.40 0.94
CA TRP A 40 4.08 -3.18 0.53
C TRP A 40 4.50 -2.00 1.41
N VAL A 41 4.35 -0.78 0.87
CA VAL A 41 4.70 0.48 1.55
C VAL A 41 3.51 1.40 1.74
N PHE A 42 2.47 1.29 0.90
CA PHE A 42 1.18 1.92 1.17
C PHE A 42 0.04 0.94 1.03
N TRP A 43 -1.01 1.19 1.80
CA TRP A 43 -2.26 0.47 1.74
C TRP A 43 -3.41 1.46 1.55
N GLN A 44 -4.15 1.30 0.44
CA GLN A 44 -5.45 1.94 0.26
C GLN A 44 -6.52 1.09 0.96
N TYR A 45 -6.98 1.57 2.11
CA TYR A 45 -7.91 0.84 2.98
C TYR A 45 -9.36 1.28 2.81
N SER A 46 -9.61 2.39 2.11
CA SER A 46 -10.95 2.85 1.79
C SER A 46 -10.96 3.58 0.45
N GLY A 47 -12.05 3.40 -0.32
CA GLY A 47 -12.39 4.24 -1.49
C GLY A 47 -13.64 5.09 -1.25
N SER A 48 -13.99 5.28 0.01
CA SER A 48 -15.22 5.95 0.45
C SER A 48 -15.02 6.80 1.69
N GLY A 49 -13.78 7.19 1.97
CA GLY A 49 -13.46 8.00 3.12
C GLY A 49 -14.10 9.36 3.05
N LEU A 50 -14.34 9.93 4.23
CA LEU A 50 -14.67 11.34 4.40
C LEU A 50 -13.54 11.94 5.24
N SER A 51 -12.96 13.04 4.76
CA SER A 51 -11.94 13.79 5.51
C SER A 51 -12.37 15.24 5.64
N HIS A 52 -12.03 15.83 6.78
CA HIS A 52 -12.29 17.23 7.03
C HIS A 52 -11.60 18.09 5.97
N GLY A 53 -12.34 19.02 5.35
CA GLY A 53 -11.83 19.89 4.29
C GLY A 53 -12.01 19.38 2.86
N VAL A 54 -12.53 18.17 2.63
CA VAL A 54 -12.85 17.68 1.28
C VAL A 54 -14.35 17.39 1.14
N ARG A 55 -14.98 17.97 0.11
CA ARG A 55 -16.36 17.65 -0.27
C ARG A 55 -16.34 16.45 -1.21
N GLY A 56 -16.81 15.30 -0.73
CA GLY A 56 -16.93 14.07 -1.53
C GLY A 56 -16.22 12.87 -0.90
N ARG A 57 -16.40 11.70 -1.53
CA ARG A 57 -15.71 10.46 -1.14
C ARG A 57 -14.28 10.50 -1.64
N ILE A 58 -13.34 10.14 -0.78
CA ILE A 58 -11.91 10.07 -1.11
C ILE A 58 -11.31 8.71 -0.77
N ASP A 59 -10.21 8.40 -1.43
CA ASP A 59 -9.38 7.25 -1.08
C ASP A 59 -8.59 7.57 0.19
N LEU A 60 -8.64 6.66 1.17
CA LEU A 60 -7.83 6.76 2.38
C LEU A 60 -6.71 5.72 2.33
N ASN A 61 -5.53 6.17 2.72
CA ASN A 61 -4.31 5.41 2.61
C ASN A 61 -3.49 5.51 3.89
N VAL A 62 -2.75 4.46 4.20
CA VAL A 62 -1.74 4.46 5.28
C VAL A 62 -0.39 4.06 4.73
N PHE A 63 0.67 4.65 5.29
CA PHE A 63 2.05 4.25 5.05
C PHE A 63 2.43 3.11 6.00
N HIS A 64 3.21 2.15 5.52
CA HIS A 64 3.72 1.06 6.34
C HIS A 64 4.97 1.51 7.12
N GLY A 65 4.75 2.10 8.28
CA GLY A 65 5.82 2.53 9.18
C GLY A 65 5.42 3.71 10.06
N ASP A 66 6.36 4.13 10.90
CA ASP A 66 6.23 5.31 11.75
C ASP A 66 6.64 6.61 11.02
N GLU A 67 6.53 7.75 11.71
CA GLU A 67 6.89 9.06 11.15
C GLU A 67 8.39 9.16 10.76
N ARG A 68 9.28 8.46 11.48
CA ARG A 68 10.71 8.44 11.16
C ARG A 68 10.96 7.67 9.88
N ALA A 69 10.33 6.51 9.71
CA ALA A 69 10.37 5.71 8.49
C ALA A 69 9.79 6.52 7.31
N TRP A 70 8.69 7.25 7.54
CA TRP A 70 8.12 8.18 6.55
C TRP A 70 9.13 9.23 6.10
N ARG A 71 9.75 9.97 7.03
CA ARG A 71 10.76 10.99 6.68
C ARG A 71 11.95 10.39 5.93
N ASN A 72 12.39 9.18 6.30
CA ASN A 72 13.46 8.48 5.61
C ASN A 72 13.08 8.10 4.17
N TRP A 73 11.86 7.59 3.98
CA TRP A 73 11.34 7.20 2.68
C TRP A 73 11.20 8.41 1.74
N VAL A 74 10.63 9.53 2.21
CA VAL A 74 10.51 10.78 1.44
C VAL A 74 11.89 11.40 1.15
N GLY A 75 12.86 11.23 2.06
CA GLY A 75 14.24 11.67 1.89
C GLY A 75 15.08 10.84 0.91
N GLY A 76 14.49 9.88 0.19
CA GLY A 76 15.17 9.08 -0.84
C GLY A 76 16.00 7.92 -0.32
N ARG A 77 15.96 7.61 0.98
CA ARG A 77 16.57 6.39 1.52
C ARG A 77 15.56 5.24 1.40
N GLN A 78 15.76 4.40 0.40
CA GLN A 78 14.87 3.31 0.06
C GLN A 78 14.83 2.26 1.20
N MET A 79 13.83 2.36 2.08
CA MET A 79 13.51 1.31 3.06
C MET A 79 12.73 0.20 2.35
N MET A 80 13.37 -0.93 2.09
CA MET A 80 12.66 -2.17 1.82
C MET A 80 12.07 -2.64 3.15
N ALA A 81 10.79 -2.34 3.39
CA ALA A 81 10.07 -2.84 4.56
C ALA A 81 10.05 -4.37 4.50
N GLU A 82 10.79 -5.01 5.40
CA GLU A 82 10.67 -6.43 5.65
C GLU A 82 9.36 -6.68 6.40
N ALA A 83 8.60 -7.65 5.93
CA ALA A 83 7.36 -8.08 6.56
C ALA A 83 7.73 -9.14 7.59
N GLU A 84 7.53 -8.82 8.87
CA GLU A 84 7.29 -9.82 9.92
C GLU A 84 5.80 -10.19 9.94
#